data_AF-A0A750IUN2-F1
#
_entry.id   AF-A0A750IUN2-F1
#
_cell.length_a   1.000
_cell.length_b   1.000
_cell.length_c   1.000
_cell.angle_alpha   90.00
_cell.angle_beta   90.00
_cell.angle_gamma   90.00
#
_symmetry.space_group_name_H-M   'P 1'
#
loop_
_entity.id
_entity.type
_entity.pdbx_description
1 polymer ?
#
loop_
_entity_poly.entity_id
_entity_poly.type
_entity_poly.pdbx_seq_one_letter_code
_entity_poly.pdbx_strand_id
1 'polypeptide(L)'
;MVAGLALLGAAAFWLWPEDVEDAPPILSDVIPATPVPAPVYLPHPWKNMMPVPVFLARCRVWRRAVPVYLDNWKLARGECTTEGLLLVYSRQPGGTAAGFSRRAMDVFHRRPVINLVSGGGEGTLHFPWPAVTSADEPAPPVPVQLMRVVSWFQAHQVTLALTAVNEEPGMPGDDGTPPPVQDWQEYTFTLKDDRLPESLAGPADGRGIRISKVVFTLSGDSRLTYETEGHIYAGKK
;
A
#
# COMPACT_ATOMS: atom_id res chain seq x y z
N MET A 1 -2.76 -93.39 16.80
CA MET A 1 -1.68 -93.52 17.79
C MET A 1 -1.54 -92.14 18.45
N VAL A 2 -2.22 -91.89 19.57
CA VAL A 2 -1.74 -92.08 20.96
C VAL A 2 -0.52 -91.16 21.16
N ALA A 3 -0.60 -89.97 21.76
CA ALA A 3 -0.90 -89.54 23.15
C ALA A 3 0.30 -88.63 23.55
N GLY A 4 0.24 -87.65 24.44
CA GLY A 4 -0.77 -87.29 25.42
C GLY A 4 -0.47 -85.93 26.07
N LEU A 5 -1.42 -85.54 26.92
CA LEU A 5 -1.51 -84.33 27.73
C LEU A 5 -0.70 -84.44 29.05
N ALA A 6 -0.58 -83.29 29.74
CA ALA A 6 -0.52 -83.09 31.21
C ALA A 6 0.85 -83.27 31.94
N LEU A 7 1.25 -82.53 32.99
CA LEU A 7 0.72 -81.44 33.84
C LEU A 7 1.87 -80.91 34.76
N LEU A 8 1.81 -79.61 35.12
CA LEU A 8 2.12 -78.92 36.41
C LEU A 8 3.33 -79.27 37.34
N GLY A 9 3.94 -78.19 37.87
CA GLY A 9 4.61 -78.11 39.19
C GLY A 9 5.79 -77.11 39.19
N ALA A 10 5.65 -75.83 39.55
CA ALA A 10 5.53 -75.18 40.88
C ALA A 10 6.87 -74.95 41.64
N ALA A 11 7.07 -73.67 42.03
CA ALA A 11 8.03 -73.08 43.00
C ALA A 11 9.53 -73.08 42.62
N ALA A 12 10.33 -72.05 42.89
CA ALA A 12 10.28 -71.07 43.97
C ALA A 12 10.81 -69.68 43.55
N PHE A 13 10.06 -68.65 43.94
CA PHE A 13 10.41 -67.24 43.88
C PHE A 13 11.34 -66.94 45.08
N TRP A 14 12.63 -66.74 44.83
CA TRP A 14 13.52 -66.17 45.84
C TRP A 14 13.52 -64.65 45.69
N LEU A 15 13.06 -63.98 46.75
CA LEU A 15 13.04 -62.54 46.93
C LEU A 15 14.48 -62.00 47.00
N TRP A 16 14.84 -61.15 46.04
CA TRP A 16 15.83 -60.09 46.23
C TRP A 16 15.05 -58.77 46.23
N PRO A 17 15.28 -57.83 47.18
CA PRO A 17 14.68 -56.51 47.06
C PRO A 17 15.38 -55.84 45.89
N GLU A 18 14.64 -55.58 44.80
CA GLU A 18 15.05 -54.52 43.88
C GLU A 18 14.89 -53.23 44.67
N ASP A 19 16.01 -52.66 45.09
CA ASP A 19 16.07 -51.26 45.49
C ASP A 19 15.58 -50.45 44.29
N VAL A 20 14.31 -50.06 44.33
CA VAL A 20 13.76 -49.07 43.44
C VAL A 20 14.44 -47.76 43.83
N GLU A 21 15.53 -47.44 43.14
CA GLU A 21 16.02 -46.06 43.09
C GLU A 21 14.86 -45.22 42.56
N ASP A 22 14.18 -44.53 43.49
CA ASP A 22 13.24 -43.46 43.20
C ASP A 22 13.99 -42.42 42.37
N ALA A 23 13.84 -42.50 41.04
CA ALA A 23 14.24 -41.44 40.14
C ALA A 23 13.57 -40.14 40.63
N PRO A 24 14.31 -39.04 40.78
CA PRO A 24 13.72 -37.81 41.29
C PRO A 24 12.57 -37.39 40.36
N PRO A 25 11.45 -36.88 40.92
CA PRO A 25 10.31 -36.47 40.13
C PRO A 25 10.78 -35.50 39.05
N ILE A 26 10.45 -35.83 37.80
CA ILE A 26 10.75 -35.03 36.63
C ILE A 26 10.21 -33.62 36.92
N LEU A 27 11.12 -32.65 37.04
CA LEU A 27 10.82 -31.24 37.24
C LEU A 27 10.26 -30.66 35.92
N SER A 28 9.16 -31.20 35.43
CA SER A 28 8.51 -30.76 34.18
C SER A 28 7.18 -30.05 34.41
N ASP A 29 6.67 -30.01 35.65
CA ASP A 29 5.34 -29.42 35.94
C ASP A 29 5.38 -28.09 36.71
N VAL A 30 6.52 -27.40 36.81
CA VAL A 30 6.61 -26.07 37.46
C VAL A 30 7.38 -25.05 36.61
N ILE A 31 7.07 -24.97 35.32
CA ILE A 31 7.21 -23.72 34.60
C ILE A 31 5.80 -23.36 34.15
N PRO A 32 5.11 -22.39 34.79
CA PRO A 32 3.90 -21.85 34.20
C PRO A 32 4.28 -21.39 32.80
N ALA A 33 3.70 -22.02 31.77
CA ALA A 33 3.88 -21.56 30.39
C ALA A 33 3.52 -20.08 30.40
N THR A 34 4.55 -19.22 30.26
CA THR A 34 4.33 -17.81 30.09
C THR A 34 3.38 -17.68 28.91
N PRO A 35 2.20 -17.07 29.07
CA PRO A 35 1.26 -16.95 27.96
C PRO A 35 1.99 -16.24 26.84
N VAL A 36 2.12 -16.91 25.67
CA VAL A 36 2.73 -16.32 24.50
C VAL A 36 1.97 -15.03 24.22
N PRO A 37 2.63 -13.85 24.25
CA PRO A 37 1.95 -12.60 24.05
C PRO A 37 1.24 -12.62 22.70
N ALA A 38 0.02 -12.10 22.65
CA ALA A 38 -0.75 -12.03 21.42
C ALA A 38 0.06 -11.30 20.33
N PRO A 39 0.03 -11.76 19.06
CA PRO A 39 0.79 -11.13 18.00
C PRO A 39 0.33 -9.68 17.82
N VAL A 40 1.30 -8.77 17.80
CA VAL A 40 1.07 -7.36 17.48
C VAL A 40 1.07 -7.23 15.96
N TYR A 41 -0.02 -6.75 15.37
CA TYR A 41 -0.12 -6.57 13.93
C TYR A 41 0.34 -5.17 13.51
N LEU A 42 1.04 -5.07 12.38
CA LEU A 42 1.34 -3.78 11.78
C LEU A 42 0.05 -3.07 11.36
N PRO A 43 -0.05 -1.74 11.54
CA PRO A 43 -1.22 -1.01 11.09
C PRO A 43 -1.34 -1.07 9.56
N HIS A 44 -2.56 -1.22 9.07
CA HIS A 44 -2.85 -1.21 7.64
C HIS A 44 -2.58 0.18 7.03
N PRO A 45 -1.68 0.31 6.03
CA PRO A 45 -1.37 1.63 5.44
C PRO A 45 -2.58 2.30 4.79
N TRP A 46 -3.47 1.52 4.17
CA TRP A 46 -4.62 2.02 3.43
C TRP A 46 -5.69 2.70 4.30
N LYS A 47 -5.65 2.51 5.63
CA LYS A 47 -6.51 3.20 6.60
C LYS A 47 -6.28 4.72 6.59
N ASN A 48 -5.07 5.16 6.26
CA ASN A 48 -4.70 6.57 6.21
C ASN A 48 -4.65 7.12 4.78
N MET A 49 -5.18 6.38 3.81
CA MET A 49 -5.20 6.77 2.40
C MET A 49 -6.63 6.93 1.92
N MET A 50 -6.88 7.93 1.06
CA MET A 50 -8.20 8.14 0.48
C MET A 50 -8.66 6.93 -0.35
N PRO A 51 -9.94 6.54 -0.25
CA PRO A 51 -10.53 5.61 -1.20
C PRO A 51 -10.37 6.14 -2.63
N VAL A 52 -10.14 5.23 -3.59
CA VAL A 52 -9.89 5.58 -5.00
C VAL A 52 -10.94 6.56 -5.57
N PRO A 53 -12.26 6.38 -5.37
CA PRO A 53 -13.24 7.32 -5.92
C PRO A 53 -13.08 8.74 -5.36
N VAL A 54 -12.70 8.86 -4.08
CA VAL A 54 -12.50 10.16 -3.40
C VAL A 54 -11.24 10.85 -3.93
N PHE A 55 -10.13 10.11 -4.02
CA PHE A 55 -8.87 10.63 -4.58
C PHE A 55 -9.07 11.13 -6.02
N LEU A 56 -9.66 10.30 -6.87
CA LEU A 56 -9.86 10.63 -8.28
C LEU A 56 -10.85 11.79 -8.47
N ALA A 57 -11.94 11.83 -7.70
CA ALA A 57 -12.88 12.95 -7.74
C ALA A 57 -12.19 14.29 -7.38
N ARG A 58 -11.33 14.29 -6.35
CA ARG A 58 -10.57 15.48 -5.95
C ARG A 58 -9.62 15.93 -7.06
N CYS A 59 -8.87 15.00 -7.66
CA CYS A 59 -7.97 15.31 -8.75
C CYS A 59 -8.73 15.84 -10.00
N ARG A 60 -9.89 15.25 -10.31
CA ARG A 60 -10.76 15.65 -11.42
C ARG A 60 -11.23 17.10 -11.33
N VAL A 61 -11.63 17.55 -10.14
CA VAL A 61 -12.10 18.93 -9.91
C VAL A 61 -11.02 19.93 -10.32
N TRP A 62 -9.80 19.71 -9.84
CA TRP A 62 -8.67 20.58 -10.18
C TRP A 62 -8.30 20.50 -11.65
N ARG A 63 -8.20 19.29 -12.21
CA ARG A 63 -7.90 19.09 -13.63
C ARG A 63 -8.86 19.83 -14.57
N ARG A 64 -10.12 20.04 -14.16
CA ARG A 64 -11.11 20.82 -14.93
C ARG A 64 -11.04 22.32 -14.69
N ALA A 65 -10.62 22.74 -13.50
CA ALA A 65 -10.63 24.15 -13.09
C ALA A 65 -9.33 24.88 -13.42
N VAL A 66 -8.21 24.16 -13.57
CA VAL A 66 -6.89 24.75 -13.78
C VAL A 66 -6.79 25.39 -15.18
N PRO A 67 -6.48 26.69 -15.27
CA PRO A 67 -6.30 27.34 -16.58
C PRO A 67 -5.07 26.82 -17.30
N VAL A 68 -5.21 26.56 -18.61
CA VAL A 68 -4.08 26.15 -19.44
C VAL A 68 -3.02 27.26 -19.55
N TYR A 69 -3.43 28.53 -19.55
CA TYR A 69 -2.53 29.67 -19.65
C TYR A 69 -2.68 30.67 -18.50
N LEU A 70 -1.54 31.18 -18.02
CA LEU A 70 -1.45 32.26 -17.04
C LEU A 70 -0.37 33.25 -17.47
N ASP A 71 -0.78 34.39 -18.04
CA ASP A 71 0.13 35.49 -18.43
C ASP A 71 1.34 35.02 -19.27
N ASN A 72 1.07 34.34 -20.39
CA ASN A 72 2.07 33.71 -21.27
C ASN A 72 2.92 32.62 -20.59
N TRP A 73 2.34 31.93 -19.60
CA TRP A 73 2.86 30.65 -19.11
C TRP A 73 1.84 29.56 -19.40
N LYS A 74 2.31 28.42 -19.87
CA LYS A 74 1.46 27.28 -20.25
C LYS A 74 1.59 26.17 -19.23
N LEU A 75 0.47 25.57 -18.84
CA LEU A 75 0.43 24.39 -18.01
C LEU A 75 1.15 23.25 -18.75
N ALA A 76 2.22 22.73 -18.15
CA ALA A 76 2.95 21.58 -18.67
C ALA A 76 2.38 20.28 -18.11
N ARG A 77 2.21 20.21 -16.80
CA ARG A 77 1.62 19.06 -16.11
C ARG A 77 1.00 19.47 -14.77
N GLY A 78 0.09 18.65 -14.29
CA GLY A 78 -0.31 18.63 -12.89
C GLY A 78 -0.14 17.25 -12.29
N GLU A 79 0.15 17.21 -11.00
CA GLU A 79 0.41 16.00 -10.23
C GLU A 79 -0.42 16.05 -8.96
N CYS A 80 -1.38 15.13 -8.87
CA CYS A 80 -2.18 14.87 -7.70
C CYS A 80 -1.48 13.76 -6.89
N THR A 81 -1.12 14.02 -5.64
CA THR A 81 -0.59 13.04 -4.69
C THR A 81 -1.48 12.99 -3.45
N THR A 82 -1.31 12.02 -2.54
CA THR A 82 -2.07 11.96 -1.29
C THR A 82 -1.96 13.24 -0.43
N GLU A 83 -0.88 13.99 -0.57
CA GLU A 83 -0.57 15.20 0.19
C GLU A 83 -1.11 16.47 -0.48
N GLY A 84 -1.40 16.46 -1.78
CA GLY A 84 -1.71 17.70 -2.48
C GLY A 84 -1.79 17.63 -3.99
N LEU A 85 -1.96 18.81 -4.58
CA LEU A 85 -1.79 19.05 -6.01
C LEU A 85 -0.56 19.92 -6.24
N LEU A 86 0.28 19.50 -7.18
CA LEU A 86 1.37 20.28 -7.75
C LEU A 86 1.01 20.63 -9.20
N LEU A 87 1.06 21.91 -9.55
CA LEU A 87 0.94 22.37 -10.92
C LEU A 87 2.28 22.90 -11.40
N VAL A 88 2.65 22.53 -12.62
CA VAL A 88 3.89 22.94 -13.28
C VAL A 88 3.56 23.73 -14.52
N TYR A 89 4.02 24.96 -14.57
CA TYR A 89 3.88 25.85 -15.72
C TYR A 89 5.24 26.14 -16.34
N SER A 90 5.27 26.20 -17.67
CA SER A 90 6.46 26.57 -18.45
C SER A 90 6.24 27.90 -19.15
N ARG A 91 7.25 28.77 -19.06
CA ARG A 91 7.24 30.11 -19.67
C ARG A 91 7.15 30.01 -21.19
N GLN A 92 6.25 30.77 -21.78
CA GLN A 92 6.12 30.94 -23.24
C GLN A 92 6.78 32.26 -23.68
N PRO A 93 7.03 32.45 -24.99
CA PRO A 93 7.53 33.73 -25.50
C PRO A 93 6.69 34.92 -25.03
N GLY A 94 7.34 35.98 -24.56
CA GLY A 94 6.68 37.15 -23.99
C GLY A 94 6.19 36.99 -22.53
N GLY A 95 6.26 35.80 -21.95
CA GLY A 95 5.99 35.57 -20.53
C GLY A 95 7.08 36.11 -19.62
N THR A 96 6.69 36.63 -18.46
CA THR A 96 7.61 37.12 -17.43
C THR A 96 7.31 36.44 -16.10
N ALA A 97 8.32 36.30 -15.23
CA ALA A 97 8.13 35.73 -13.90
C ALA A 97 7.21 36.62 -13.02
N ALA A 98 7.32 37.95 -13.16
CA ALA A 98 6.47 38.90 -12.46
C ALA A 98 5.00 38.79 -12.90
N GLY A 99 4.76 38.69 -14.20
CA GLY A 99 3.43 38.50 -14.77
C GLY A 99 2.77 37.21 -14.29
N PHE A 100 3.49 36.09 -14.37
CA PHE A 100 3.02 34.80 -13.84
C PHE A 100 2.73 34.85 -12.35
N SER A 101 3.62 35.45 -11.55
CA SER A 101 3.43 35.56 -10.10
C SER A 101 2.19 36.36 -9.74
N ARG A 102 1.95 37.49 -10.42
CA ARG A 102 0.74 38.31 -10.25
C ARG A 102 -0.50 37.52 -10.64
N ARG A 103 -0.50 36.90 -11.82
CA ARG A 103 -1.67 36.17 -12.32
C ARG A 103 -2.00 34.93 -11.49
N ALA A 104 -0.98 34.22 -11.00
CA ALA A 104 -1.17 33.10 -10.09
C ALA A 104 -1.77 33.56 -8.75
N MET A 105 -1.39 34.73 -8.23
CA MET A 105 -2.05 35.31 -7.05
C MET A 105 -3.50 35.70 -7.32
N ASP A 106 -3.82 36.24 -8.49
CA ASP A 106 -5.19 36.62 -8.84
C ASP A 106 -6.12 35.39 -8.98
N VAL A 107 -5.62 34.31 -9.59
CA VAL A 107 -6.42 33.11 -9.91
C VAL A 107 -6.45 32.10 -8.77
N PHE A 108 -5.30 31.85 -8.15
CA PHE A 108 -5.13 30.78 -7.18
C PHE A 108 -4.88 31.28 -5.76
N HIS A 109 -4.70 32.58 -5.57
CA HIS A 109 -4.30 33.18 -4.29
C HIS A 109 -3.01 32.55 -3.72
N ARG A 110 -2.09 32.14 -4.61
CA ARG A 110 -0.80 31.54 -4.26
C ARG A 110 0.32 32.09 -5.10
N ARG A 111 1.47 32.28 -4.45
CA ARG A 111 2.71 32.66 -5.15
C ARG A 111 3.37 31.41 -5.72
N PRO A 112 3.78 31.42 -7.00
CA PRO A 112 4.52 30.32 -7.56
C PRO A 112 5.96 30.31 -7.03
N VAL A 113 6.54 29.12 -6.97
CA VAL A 113 7.98 28.94 -6.78
C VAL A 113 8.63 28.95 -8.16
N ILE A 114 9.58 29.85 -8.40
CA ILE A 114 10.27 30.02 -9.69
C ILE A 114 11.77 30.09 -9.41
N ASN A 115 12.56 29.24 -10.06
CA ASN A 115 14.02 29.35 -9.98
C ASN A 115 14.53 30.44 -10.93
N LEU A 116 14.57 31.68 -10.43
CA LEU A 116 15.01 32.85 -11.19
C LEU A 116 16.50 32.78 -11.58
N VAL A 117 17.34 32.12 -10.78
CA VAL A 117 18.79 31.97 -11.06
C VAL A 117 19.01 31.10 -12.30
N SER A 118 18.20 30.06 -12.48
CA SER A 118 18.20 29.22 -13.69
C SER A 118 17.47 29.85 -14.90
N GLY A 119 17.19 31.15 -14.87
CA GLY A 119 16.51 31.86 -15.95
C GLY A 119 14.98 31.82 -15.89
N GLY A 120 14.38 31.18 -14.88
CA GLY A 120 12.94 31.23 -14.61
C GLY A 120 12.08 30.70 -15.76
N GLY A 121 12.44 29.55 -16.33
CA GLY A 121 11.69 28.89 -17.41
C GLY A 121 10.53 28.02 -16.92
N GLU A 122 10.56 27.58 -15.67
CA GLU A 122 9.52 26.75 -15.02
C GLU A 122 9.11 27.38 -13.68
N GLY A 123 7.84 27.22 -13.33
CA GLY A 123 7.28 27.69 -12.08
C GLY A 123 6.23 26.72 -11.56
N THR A 124 6.22 26.50 -10.26
CA THR A 124 5.34 25.53 -9.60
C THR A 124 4.36 26.18 -8.63
N LEU A 125 3.17 25.60 -8.53
CA LEU A 125 2.15 25.97 -7.55
C LEU A 125 1.74 24.75 -6.76
N HIS A 126 1.84 24.84 -5.43
CA HIS A 126 1.55 23.74 -4.51
C HIS A 126 0.26 24.01 -3.75
N PHE A 127 -0.64 23.04 -3.74
CA PHE A 127 -1.93 23.05 -3.06
C PHE A 127 -2.03 21.84 -2.13
N PRO A 128 -1.63 21.96 -0.85
CA PRO A 128 -1.73 20.87 0.09
C PRO A 128 -3.19 20.50 0.33
N TRP A 129 -3.44 19.21 0.49
CA TRP A 129 -4.72 18.67 0.90
C TRP A 129 -4.75 18.53 2.42
N PRO A 130 -5.92 18.70 3.05
CA PRO A 130 -6.07 18.29 4.44
C PRO A 130 -5.84 16.78 4.54
N ALA A 131 -5.21 16.36 5.65
CA ALA A 131 -5.08 14.95 5.97
C ALA A 131 -6.46 14.29 5.98
N VAL A 132 -6.54 13.07 5.44
CA VAL A 132 -7.78 12.30 5.39
C VAL A 132 -7.57 11.03 6.18
N THR A 133 -8.51 10.74 7.09
CA THR A 133 -8.65 9.41 7.67
C THR A 133 -9.66 8.63 6.83
N SER A 134 -9.32 7.39 6.51
CA SER A 134 -10.22 6.46 5.83
C SER A 134 -10.60 5.31 6.78
N ALA A 135 -11.48 4.45 6.31
CA ALA A 135 -11.78 3.21 7.01
C ALA A 135 -10.65 2.20 6.84
N ASP A 136 -10.59 1.29 7.81
CA ASP A 136 -9.68 0.15 7.83
C ASP A 136 -10.42 -1.06 7.22
N GLU A 137 -10.60 -1.06 5.90
CA GLU A 137 -11.42 -2.08 5.25
C GLU A 137 -10.66 -3.41 5.13
N PRO A 138 -11.35 -4.56 5.27
CA PRO A 138 -10.71 -5.85 5.12
C PRO A 138 -10.27 -6.08 3.65
N ALA A 139 -8.97 -6.29 3.48
CA ALA A 139 -8.37 -6.66 2.19
C ALA A 139 -8.68 -8.12 1.83
N PRO A 140 -9.08 -8.43 0.58
CA PRO A 140 -9.29 -9.82 0.15
C PRO A 140 -7.98 -10.63 0.14
N PRO A 141 -8.05 -11.97 0.18
CA PRO A 141 -6.86 -12.83 0.07
C PRO A 141 -6.08 -12.59 -1.23
N VAL A 142 -4.75 -12.78 -1.20
CA VAL A 142 -3.85 -12.53 -2.35
C VAL A 142 -4.39 -13.04 -3.69
N PRO A 143 -4.78 -14.32 -3.87
CA PRO A 143 -5.23 -14.80 -5.17
C PRO A 143 -6.50 -14.07 -5.65
N VAL A 144 -7.44 -13.83 -4.74
CA VAL A 144 -8.72 -13.18 -5.03
C VAL A 144 -8.49 -11.72 -5.44
N GLN A 145 -7.65 -11.00 -4.70
CA GLN A 145 -7.37 -9.60 -4.94
C GLN A 145 -6.65 -9.39 -6.28
N LEU A 146 -5.62 -10.18 -6.56
CA LEU A 146 -4.85 -10.08 -7.80
C LEU A 146 -5.69 -10.47 -9.02
N MET A 147 -6.44 -11.58 -8.95
CA MET A 147 -7.33 -11.99 -10.03
C MET A 147 -8.36 -10.91 -10.34
N ARG A 148 -8.98 -10.31 -9.31
CA ARG A 148 -9.97 -9.23 -9.46
C ARG A 148 -9.39 -8.02 -10.19
N VAL A 149 -8.21 -7.56 -9.77
CA VAL A 149 -7.56 -6.38 -10.37
C VAL A 149 -7.12 -6.67 -11.80
N VAL A 150 -6.36 -7.75 -12.01
CA VAL A 150 -5.82 -8.08 -13.33
C VAL A 150 -6.94 -8.32 -14.34
N SER A 151 -7.99 -9.06 -13.96
CA SER A 151 -9.13 -9.32 -14.86
C SER A 151 -9.84 -8.04 -15.28
N TRP A 152 -9.98 -7.05 -14.37
CA TRP A 152 -10.59 -5.77 -14.73
C TRP A 152 -9.79 -5.03 -15.79
N PHE A 153 -8.48 -4.90 -15.60
CA PHE A 153 -7.63 -4.19 -16.57
C PHE A 153 -7.56 -4.94 -17.90
N GLN A 154 -7.48 -6.27 -17.88
CA GLN A 154 -7.56 -7.10 -19.09
C GLN A 154 -8.87 -6.90 -19.85
N ALA A 155 -10.02 -6.85 -19.14
CA ALA A 155 -11.32 -6.57 -19.75
C ALA A 155 -11.39 -5.17 -20.41
N HIS A 156 -10.54 -4.23 -19.97
CA HIS A 156 -10.41 -2.88 -20.54
C HIS A 156 -9.23 -2.76 -21.53
N GLN A 157 -8.68 -3.90 -21.95
CA GLN A 157 -7.55 -4.02 -22.89
C GLN A 157 -6.28 -3.30 -22.40
N VAL A 158 -6.08 -3.28 -21.07
CA VAL A 158 -4.89 -2.73 -20.41
C VAL A 158 -4.12 -3.88 -19.77
N THR A 159 -2.82 -3.92 -20.02
CA THR A 159 -1.92 -4.80 -19.27
C THR A 159 -1.34 -4.03 -18.11
N LEU A 160 -1.65 -4.47 -16.88
CA LEU A 160 -1.11 -3.88 -15.66
C LEU A 160 0.07 -4.74 -15.17
N ALA A 161 1.25 -4.15 -15.08
CA ALA A 161 2.39 -4.77 -14.41
C ALA A 161 2.30 -4.50 -12.90
N LEU A 162 2.37 -5.56 -12.11
CA LEU A 162 2.35 -5.49 -10.64
C LEU A 162 3.72 -5.86 -10.09
N THR A 163 4.19 -5.09 -9.12
CA THR A 163 5.46 -5.34 -8.42
C THR A 163 5.15 -5.62 -6.95
N ALA A 164 5.51 -6.80 -6.45
CA ALA A 164 5.40 -7.10 -5.02
C ALA A 164 6.39 -6.24 -4.23
N VAL A 165 5.93 -5.61 -3.17
CA VAL A 165 6.79 -4.88 -2.23
C VAL A 165 7.38 -5.89 -1.25
N ASN A 166 8.71 -5.89 -1.14
CA ASN A 166 9.40 -6.76 -0.19
C ASN A 166 9.08 -6.32 1.23
N GLU A 167 8.80 -7.30 2.06
CA GLU A 167 8.57 -7.08 3.48
C GLU A 167 9.91 -6.96 4.17
N GLU A 168 10.10 -5.87 4.92
CA GLU A 168 11.28 -5.74 5.76
C GLU A 168 11.17 -6.75 6.92
N PRO A 169 12.24 -7.50 7.22
CA PRO A 169 12.24 -8.39 8.37
C PRO A 169 11.99 -7.58 9.64
N GLY A 170 10.93 -7.89 10.37
CA GLY A 170 10.68 -7.27 11.67
C GLY A 170 11.81 -7.59 12.64
N MET A 171 12.41 -6.56 13.26
CA MET A 171 13.37 -6.76 14.34
C MET A 171 12.64 -7.08 15.65
N PRO A 172 13.12 -8.05 16.45
CA PRO A 172 12.62 -8.25 17.81
C PRO A 172 12.83 -7.00 18.66
N GLY A 173 11.93 -6.76 19.62
CA GLY A 173 12.14 -5.72 20.63
C GLY A 173 13.26 -6.09 21.61
N ASP A 174 13.90 -5.07 22.23
CA ASP A 174 14.96 -5.25 23.24
C ASP A 174 14.53 -6.06 24.47
N ASP A 175 13.22 -6.19 24.69
CA ASP A 175 12.60 -6.94 25.79
C ASP A 175 12.18 -8.36 25.42
N GLY A 176 12.54 -8.84 24.22
CA GLY A 176 12.13 -10.15 23.71
C GLY A 176 10.70 -10.18 23.16
N THR A 177 10.06 -9.01 22.97
CA THR A 177 8.77 -8.92 22.28
C THR A 177 8.90 -9.46 20.85
N PRO A 178 8.02 -10.38 20.42
CA PRO A 178 8.02 -10.87 19.04
C PRO A 178 7.90 -9.73 18.04
N PRO A 179 8.56 -9.83 16.86
CA PRO A 179 8.43 -8.81 15.84
C PRO A 179 6.96 -8.65 15.42
N PRO A 180 6.54 -7.43 15.06
CA PRO A 180 5.17 -7.20 14.61
C PRO A 180 4.89 -7.97 13.33
N VAL A 181 3.66 -8.47 13.20
CA VAL A 181 3.22 -9.31 12.10
C VAL A 181 2.58 -8.44 11.01
N GLN A 182 3.10 -8.54 9.79
CA GLN A 182 2.42 -8.04 8.59
C GLN A 182 1.50 -9.14 8.03
N ASP A 183 0.19 -9.00 8.20
CA ASP A 183 -0.83 -9.94 7.72
C ASP A 183 -1.37 -9.61 6.32
N TRP A 184 -0.76 -8.64 5.66
CA TRP A 184 -1.04 -8.22 4.30
C TRP A 184 0.22 -8.26 3.43
N GLN A 185 0.01 -8.33 2.12
CA GLN A 185 1.03 -8.17 1.09
C GLN A 185 0.67 -6.95 0.24
N GLU A 186 1.66 -6.09 -0.03
CA GLU A 186 1.50 -4.94 -0.92
C GLU A 186 2.08 -5.23 -2.30
N TYR A 187 1.38 -4.71 -3.31
CA TYR A 187 1.81 -4.63 -4.69
C TYR A 187 1.67 -3.20 -5.19
N THR A 188 2.63 -2.72 -5.95
CA THR A 188 2.55 -1.42 -6.62
C THR A 188 2.29 -1.59 -8.10
N PHE A 189 1.69 -0.57 -8.71
CA PHE A 189 1.49 -0.50 -10.15
C PHE A 189 1.70 0.92 -10.67
N THR A 190 2.08 1.00 -11.93
CA THR A 190 2.09 2.24 -12.71
C THR A 190 1.35 1.98 -14.02
N LEU A 191 0.42 2.87 -14.34
CA LEU A 191 -0.41 2.80 -15.54
C LEU A 191 -0.28 4.09 -16.34
N LYS A 192 0.13 3.97 -17.60
CA LYS A 192 0.15 5.06 -18.57
C LYS A 192 -0.96 4.83 -19.60
N ASP A 193 -1.89 5.78 -19.71
CA ASP A 193 -3.03 5.69 -20.62
C ASP A 193 -3.52 7.11 -21.01
N ASP A 194 -4.12 7.25 -22.18
CA ASP A 194 -4.70 8.51 -22.64
C ASP A 194 -6.16 8.68 -22.17
N ARG A 195 -6.79 7.60 -21.73
CA ARG A 195 -8.12 7.63 -21.11
C ARG A 195 -8.04 8.22 -19.71
N LEU A 196 -9.18 8.75 -19.29
CA LEU A 196 -9.37 9.31 -17.97
C LEU A 196 -9.07 8.28 -16.87
N PRO A 197 -8.30 8.62 -15.82
CA PRO A 197 -8.05 7.71 -14.69
C PRO A 197 -9.34 7.17 -14.07
N GLU A 198 -10.40 7.98 -14.05
CA GLU A 198 -11.72 7.60 -13.54
C GLU A 198 -12.38 6.48 -14.36
N SER A 199 -12.08 6.38 -15.66
CA SER A 199 -12.60 5.31 -16.51
C SER A 199 -11.89 3.97 -16.30
N LEU A 200 -10.71 3.99 -15.68
CA LEU A 200 -9.88 2.81 -15.39
C LEU A 200 -9.77 2.53 -13.88
N ALA A 201 -10.52 3.26 -13.04
CA ALA A 201 -10.51 3.13 -11.59
C ALA A 201 -10.91 1.73 -11.08
N GLY A 202 -11.59 0.95 -11.93
CA GLY A 202 -11.83 -0.46 -11.76
C GLY A 202 -12.49 -0.92 -10.48
N PRO A 203 -12.15 -2.12 -9.97
CA PRO A 203 -12.86 -2.78 -8.88
C PRO A 203 -12.53 -2.11 -7.54
N ALA A 204 -12.20 -0.82 -7.52
CA ALA A 204 -11.91 -0.04 -6.34
C ALA A 204 -13.18 0.18 -5.50
N ASP A 205 -13.70 -0.93 -4.99
CA ASP A 205 -14.81 -1.11 -4.08
C ASP A 205 -14.45 -0.73 -2.63
N GLY A 206 -13.34 -0.02 -2.45
CA GLY A 206 -12.77 0.35 -1.16
C GLY A 206 -11.87 -0.72 -0.54
N ARG A 207 -11.81 -1.95 -1.06
CA ARG A 207 -11.11 -3.06 -0.41
C ARG A 207 -9.65 -3.17 -0.87
N GLY A 208 -8.74 -2.54 -0.12
CA GLY A 208 -7.30 -2.70 -0.28
C GLY A 208 -6.70 -2.12 -1.56
N ILE A 209 -7.43 -1.33 -2.35
CA ILE A 209 -6.84 -0.60 -3.50
C ILE A 209 -6.77 0.88 -3.16
N ARG A 210 -5.63 1.51 -3.42
CA ARG A 210 -5.38 2.94 -3.23
C ARG A 210 -4.61 3.52 -4.41
N ILE A 211 -4.93 4.75 -4.79
CA ILE A 211 -4.12 5.53 -5.74
C ILE A 211 -3.30 6.52 -4.92
N SER A 212 -2.00 6.55 -5.17
CA SER A 212 -1.07 7.47 -4.52
C SER A 212 -0.74 8.66 -5.39
N LYS A 213 -0.72 8.50 -6.72
CA LYS A 213 -0.38 9.57 -7.65
C LYS A 213 -1.16 9.50 -8.95
N VAL A 214 -1.58 10.66 -9.45
CA VAL A 214 -2.04 10.87 -10.83
C VAL A 214 -1.32 12.08 -11.41
N VAL A 215 -0.53 11.85 -12.45
CA VAL A 215 0.07 12.90 -13.27
C VAL A 215 -0.77 13.07 -14.53
N PHE A 216 -1.17 14.29 -14.84
CA PHE A 216 -1.76 14.64 -16.13
C PHE A 216 -0.83 15.60 -16.87
N THR A 217 -0.41 15.24 -18.07
CA THR A 217 0.51 16.04 -18.89
C THR A 217 -0.22 16.62 -20.08
N LEU A 218 -0.10 17.92 -20.31
CA LEU A 218 -0.68 18.58 -21.47
C LEU A 218 0.31 18.57 -22.63
N SER A 219 -0.05 17.86 -23.69
CA SER A 219 0.67 17.82 -24.96
C SER A 219 -0.05 18.68 -26.00
N GLY A 220 0.68 19.56 -26.69
CA GLY A 220 0.06 20.51 -27.60
C GLY A 220 -0.91 21.42 -26.84
N ASP A 221 -2.06 21.74 -27.42
CA ASP A 221 -3.01 22.69 -26.82
C ASP A 221 -4.21 22.05 -26.11
N SER A 222 -4.41 20.74 -26.26
CA SER A 222 -5.62 20.08 -25.72
C SER A 222 -5.48 18.60 -25.36
N ARG A 223 -4.41 17.92 -25.76
CA ARG A 223 -4.28 16.48 -25.51
C ARG A 223 -3.67 16.25 -24.14
N LEU A 224 -4.40 15.53 -23.28
CA LEU A 224 -3.90 15.09 -21.98
C LEU A 224 -3.51 13.63 -22.04
N THR A 225 -2.36 13.31 -21.46
CA THR A 225 -1.95 11.94 -21.16
C THR A 225 -1.88 11.75 -19.66
N TYR A 226 -2.09 10.52 -19.18
CA TYR A 226 -2.15 10.21 -17.76
C TYR A 226 -1.15 9.16 -17.35
N GLU A 227 -0.56 9.35 -16.19
CA GLU A 227 0.22 8.35 -15.46
C GLU A 227 -0.38 8.21 -14.06
N THR A 228 -0.85 7.02 -13.74
CA THR A 228 -1.48 6.69 -12.46
C THR A 228 -0.62 5.68 -11.72
N GLU A 229 -0.25 5.99 -10.49
CA GLU A 229 0.42 5.07 -9.59
C GLU A 229 -0.49 4.72 -8.42
N GLY A 230 -0.41 3.47 -7.97
CA GLY A 230 -1.21 3.00 -6.86
C GLY A 230 -0.67 1.74 -6.22
N HIS A 231 -1.41 1.33 -5.20
CA HIS A 231 -1.09 0.26 -4.27
C HIS A 231 -2.28 -0.70 -4.22
N ILE A 232 -1.97 -1.99 -4.18
CA ILE A 232 -2.91 -3.09 -4.00
C ILE A 232 -2.43 -3.86 -2.78
N TYR A 233 -3.23 -3.82 -1.73
CA TYR A 233 -3.06 -4.58 -0.51
C TYR A 233 -3.97 -5.80 -0.55
N ALA A 234 -3.42 -6.94 -0.15
CA ALA A 234 -4.14 -8.19 -0.07
C ALA A 234 -3.82 -8.92 1.24
N GLY A 235 -4.81 -9.57 1.85
CA GLY A 235 -4.60 -10.38 3.03
C GLY A 235 -3.81 -11.65 2.71
N LYS A 236 -2.89 -12.04 3.60
CA LYS A 236 -2.13 -13.30 3.49
C LYS A 236 -2.90 -14.53 3.98
N LYS A 237 -4.03 -14.32 4.64
CA LYS A 237 -4.89 -15.36 5.21
C LYS A 237 -6.07 -15.65 4.31
#